data_AF-A0A967VTG5-F1
#
_entry.id   AF-A0A967VTG5-F1
#
_cell.length_a   1.000
_cell.length_b   1.000
_cell.length_c   1.000
_cell.angle_alpha   90.00
_cell.angle_beta   90.00
_cell.angle_gamma   90.00
#
_symmetry.space_group_name_H-M   'P 1'
#
loop_
_entity.id
_entity.type
_entity.pdbx_description
1 polymer ?
#
loop_
_entity_poly.entity_id
_entity_poly.type
_entity_poly.pdbx_seq_one_letter_code
_entity_poly.pdbx_strand_id
1 'polypeptide(L)' 'MLACNCDYGCPCNFNARPTPGTCEAALGVVVKDGAYDGVSLNGLQFVYTTKWPAAIHEGNGVAAMYFDESA' A
#
# COMPACT_ATOMS: atom_id res chain seq x y z
N MET A 1 -7.91 4.41 -0.56
CA MET A 1 -8.48 3.36 -1.46
C MET A 1 -7.48 2.24 -1.56
N LEU A 2 -7.87 0.97 -1.35
CA LEU A 2 -7.01 -0.20 -1.55
C LEU A 2 -7.52 -1.01 -2.75
N ALA A 3 -6.64 -1.27 -3.71
CA ALA A 3 -6.85 -2.23 -4.79
C ALA A 3 -5.92 -3.42 -4.57
N CYS A 4 -6.47 -4.64 -4.61
CA CYS A 4 -5.75 -5.89 -4.38
C CYS A 4 -6.08 -6.86 -5.51
N ASN A 5 -5.11 -7.70 -5.89
CA ASN A 5 -5.25 -8.71 -6.94
C ASN A 5 -5.94 -10.02 -6.51
N CYS A 6 -6.38 -10.13 -5.26
CA CYS A 6 -7.01 -11.34 -4.72
C CYS A 6 -8.54 -11.30 -4.83
N ASP A 7 -9.16 -12.45 -5.06
CA ASP A 7 -10.59 -12.59 -5.41
C ASP A 7 -11.58 -12.01 -4.37
N TYR A 8 -11.26 -12.09 -3.08
CA TYR A 8 -12.17 -11.71 -1.98
C TYR A 8 -11.61 -10.61 -1.07
N GLY A 9 -10.68 -9.79 -1.56
CA GLY A 9 -10.01 -8.74 -0.78
C GLY A 9 -8.58 -9.11 -0.42
N CYS A 10 -8.02 -8.58 0.68
CA CYS A 10 -6.61 -8.82 1.04
C CYS A 10 -6.48 -9.87 2.16
N PRO A 11 -6.42 -11.19 1.85
CA PRO A 11 -6.29 -12.25 2.85
C PRO A 11 -4.95 -12.20 3.60
N CYS A 12 -3.93 -11.58 3.01
CA CYS A 12 -2.61 -11.41 3.60
C CYS A 12 -2.63 -10.61 4.92
N ASN A 13 -3.63 -9.76 5.15
CA ASN A 13 -3.82 -9.06 6.43
C ASN A 13 -4.05 -10.02 7.61
N PHE A 14 -4.48 -11.25 7.31
CA PHE A 14 -4.72 -12.31 8.29
C PHE A 14 -3.74 -13.47 8.09
N ASN A 15 -2.57 -13.19 7.49
CA ASN A 15 -1.51 -14.16 7.18
C ASN A 15 -1.89 -15.30 6.23
N ALA A 16 -3.00 -15.19 5.50
CA ALA A 16 -3.32 -16.13 4.43
C ALA A 16 -2.57 -15.79 3.13
N ARG A 17 -2.38 -16.80 2.27
CA ARG A 17 -1.68 -16.63 0.97
C ARG A 17 -2.58 -15.92 -0.06
N PRO A 18 -2.00 -15.17 -1.01
CA PRO A 18 -2.73 -14.59 -2.14
C PRO A 18 -3.37 -15.67 -3.01
N THR A 19 -4.57 -15.43 -3.54
CA THR A 19 -5.25 -16.37 -4.46
C THR A 19 -4.43 -16.68 -5.72
N PRO A 20 -3.83 -15.70 -6.42
CA PRO A 20 -3.03 -15.98 -7.62
C PRO A 20 -1.57 -16.39 -7.30
N GLY A 21 -1.22 -16.58 -6.02
CA GLY A 21 0.13 -16.90 -5.58
C GLY A 21 1.08 -15.70 -5.49
N THR A 22 0.80 -14.57 -6.15
CA THR A 22 1.54 -13.30 -6.02
C THR A 22 0.71 -12.25 -5.30
N CYS A 23 1.35 -11.32 -4.58
CA CYS A 23 0.65 -10.20 -3.96
C CYS A 23 0.95 -8.91 -4.74
N GLU A 24 -0.07 -8.36 -5.39
CA GLU A 24 0.01 -7.08 -6.10
C GLU A 24 -1.10 -6.17 -5.57
N ALA A 25 -0.73 -4.95 -5.18
CA ALA A 25 -1.68 -4.00 -4.61
C ALA A 25 -1.29 -2.54 -4.89
N ALA A 26 -2.30 -1.68 -4.89
CA ALA A 26 -2.15 -0.23 -4.89
C ALA A 26 -2.95 0.38 -3.75
N LEU A 27 -2.36 1.29 -2.99
CA LEU A 27 -3.05 2.07 -1.96
C LEU A 27 -2.92 3.56 -2.26
N GLY A 28 -4.06 4.24 -2.32
CA GLY A 28 -4.12 5.70 -2.26
C GLY A 28 -4.46 6.20 -0.86
N VAL A 29 -3.68 7.17 -0.39
CA VAL A 29 -3.73 7.76 0.95
C VAL A 29 -3.94 9.27 0.83
N VAL A 30 -4.83 9.79 1.67
CA VAL A 30 -5.02 11.23 1.91
C VAL A 30 -4.88 11.45 3.41
N VAL A 31 -3.85 12.18 3.81
CA VAL A 31 -3.64 12.56 5.20
C VAL A 31 -4.56 13.74 5.50
N LYS A 32 -5.59 13.51 6.31
CA LYS A 32 -6.53 14.59 6.69
C LYS A 32 -5.88 15.59 7.64
N ASP A 33 -5.15 15.08 8.63
CA ASP A 33 -4.39 15.84 9.61
C ASP A 33 -3.28 14.94 10.17
N GLY A 34 -2.10 15.50 10.45
CA GLY A 34 -0.95 14.80 11.01
C GLY A 34 0.36 15.56 10.84
N ALA A 35 1.34 15.21 11.66
CA ALA A 35 2.70 15.71 11.57
C ALA A 35 3.71 14.62 11.93
N TYR A 36 4.91 14.72 11.37
CA TYR A 36 6.03 13.84 11.68
C TYR A 36 7.31 14.66 11.80
N ASP A 37 8.03 14.54 12.91
CA ASP A 37 9.28 15.28 13.19
C ASP A 37 9.19 16.80 12.94
N GLY A 38 8.05 17.40 13.27
CA GLY A 38 7.78 18.84 13.07
C GLY A 38 7.39 19.22 11.64
N VAL A 39 7.36 18.28 10.70
CA VAL A 39 6.85 18.48 9.34
C VAL A 39 5.35 18.20 9.31
N SER A 40 4.57 19.18 8.88
CA SER A 40 3.13 19.01 8.63
C SER A 40 2.91 18.06 7.47
N LEU A 41 2.02 17.08 7.65
CA LEU A 41 1.54 16.17 6.62
C LEU A 41 0.07 16.46 6.25
N ASN A 42 -0.50 17.53 6.78
CA ASN A 42 -1.90 17.91 6.53
C ASN A 42 -2.15 18.09 5.03
N GLY A 43 -3.12 17.36 4.49
CA GLY A 43 -3.45 17.42 3.07
C GLY A 43 -2.56 16.56 2.18
N LEU A 44 -1.48 15.94 2.71
CA LEU A 44 -0.58 15.11 1.93
C LEU A 44 -1.34 13.99 1.23
N GLN A 45 -1.20 13.92 -0.10
CA GLN A 45 -1.74 12.84 -0.92
C GLN A 45 -0.59 12.04 -1.52
N PHE A 46 -0.68 10.72 -1.40
CA PHE A 46 0.27 9.84 -2.04
C PHE A 46 -0.39 8.52 -2.40
N VAL A 47 0.17 7.87 -3.40
CA VAL A 47 -0.18 6.51 -3.78
C VAL A 47 1.07 5.65 -3.71
N TYR A 48 0.89 4.38 -3.40
CA TYR A 48 1.96 3.40 -3.55
C TYR A 48 1.43 2.14 -4.21
N THR A 49 2.26 1.58 -5.09
CA THR A 49 2.01 0.30 -5.74
C THR A 49 3.06 -0.68 -5.30
N THR A 50 2.69 -1.96 -5.27
CA THR A 50 3.50 -2.99 -4.66
C THR A 50 3.39 -4.31 -5.39
N LYS A 51 4.46 -5.09 -5.32
CA LYS A 51 4.54 -6.43 -5.86
C LYS A 51 5.43 -7.30 -4.98
N TRP A 52 4.87 -8.38 -4.46
CA TRP A 52 5.61 -9.46 -3.80
C TRP A 52 5.50 -10.77 -4.61
N PRO A 53 6.55 -11.60 -4.60
CA PRO A 53 6.53 -12.90 -5.27
C PRO A 53 5.55 -13.88 -4.63
N ALA A 54 5.20 -13.66 -3.35
CA ALA A 54 4.27 -14.47 -2.59
C ALA A 54 3.50 -13.60 -1.56
N ALA A 55 3.15 -14.15 -0.39
CA ALA A 55 2.46 -13.37 0.64
C ALA A 55 3.36 -12.23 1.16
N ILE A 56 2.77 -11.06 1.48
CA ILE A 56 3.53 -9.86 1.87
C ILE A 56 4.50 -10.11 3.05
N HIS A 57 4.10 -10.94 4.01
CA HIS A 57 4.88 -11.29 5.20
C HIS A 57 6.06 -12.25 4.91
N GLU A 58 6.14 -12.81 3.70
CA GLU A 58 7.26 -13.63 3.24
C GLU A 58 8.40 -12.79 2.64
N GLY A 59 8.18 -11.48 2.45
CA GLY A 59 9.21 -10.54 2.03
C GLY A 59 9.59 -10.61 0.55
N ASN A 60 10.73 -10.02 0.20
CA ASN A 60 11.25 -9.91 -1.18
C ASN A 60 10.33 -9.15 -2.16
N GLY A 61 9.52 -8.23 -1.64
CA GLY A 61 8.69 -7.37 -2.47
C GLY A 61 9.39 -6.08 -2.87
N VAL A 62 8.79 -5.43 -3.86
CA VAL A 62 9.15 -4.10 -4.32
C VAL A 62 7.94 -3.18 -4.21
N ALA A 63 8.22 -1.91 -3.95
CA ALA A 63 7.22 -0.86 -3.89
C ALA A 63 7.68 0.35 -4.69
N ALA A 64 6.72 1.03 -5.33
CA ALA A 64 6.90 2.36 -5.91
C ALA A 64 5.92 3.31 -5.21
N MET A 65 6.43 4.48 -4.81
CA MET A 65 5.63 5.51 -4.15
C MET A 65 5.61 6.77 -5.02
N TYR A 66 4.45 7.40 -5.09
CA TYR A 66 4.22 8.63 -5.83
C TYR A 66 3.52 9.61 -4.91
N PHE A 67 4.07 10.81 -4.80
CA PHE A 67 3.54 11.87 -3.97
C PHE A 67 2.94 12.93 -4.89
N ASP A 68 1.81 13.50 -4.46
CA ASP A 68 1.26 14.68 -5.11
C ASP A 68 2.16 15.87 -4.83
N GLU A 69 2.66 16.52 -5.88
CA GLU A 69 3.52 17.70 -5.79
C GLU A 69 2.76 18.93 -5.26
N SER A 70 1.42 18.94 -5.38
CA SER A 70 0.58 20.04 -4.93
C SER A 70 0.20 20.00 -3.45
N ALA A 71 0.58 18.93 -2.75
CA ALA A 71 0.19 18.66 -1.37
C ALA A 71 1.15 19.27 -0.32
#